data_AF-A0A1X1WL88-F1
#
_entry.id   AF-A0A1X1WL88-F1
#
_cell.length_a   1.000
_cell.length_b   1.000
_cell.length_c   1.000
_cell.angle_alpha   90.00
_cell.angle_beta   90.00
_cell.angle_gamma   90.00
#
_symmetry.space_group_name_H-M   'P 1'
#
loop_
_entity.id
_entity.type
_entity.pdbx_description
1 polymer ?
#
loop_
_entity_poly.entity_id
_entity_poly.type
_entity_poly.pdbx_seq_one_letter_code
_entity_poly.pdbx_strand_id
1 'polypeptide(L)'
;MTETEQRVPADRWRAELRKRLLVARKNRDALRTSVLRSVLSAVDNAETPGGPIPQAGAIADSAAGLGVAEVARRVLTDDEIRLVVRREIDDRLGAAEQLEAVQPERTIMLRDEARIVAAILAEV
;
A
#
# COMPACT_ATOMS: atom_id res chain seq x y z
N MET A 1 22.62 13.76 20.72
CA MET A 1 22.97 13.46 19.31
C MET A 1 22.52 12.03 19.04
N THR A 2 21.20 11.84 19.01
CA THR A 2 20.38 11.49 17.82
C THR A 2 20.53 10.02 17.40
N GLU A 3 20.08 9.12 18.28
CA GLU A 3 19.95 7.68 18.00
C GLU A 3 18.71 7.36 17.13
N THR A 4 17.95 8.38 16.72
CA THR A 4 16.71 8.26 15.92
C THR A 4 16.92 8.31 14.40
N GLU A 5 18.15 8.57 13.92
CA GLU A 5 18.42 8.83 12.49
C GLU A 5 18.63 7.58 11.62
N GLN A 6 18.53 6.36 12.18
CA GLN A 6 18.63 5.12 11.39
C GLN A 6 17.45 4.16 11.57
N ARG A 7 16.25 4.70 11.80
CA ARG A 7 15.05 3.89 11.63
C ARG A 7 14.83 3.70 10.13
N VAL A 8 14.96 2.46 9.66
CA VAL A 8 14.74 2.06 8.26
C VAL A 8 13.49 2.79 7.73
N PRO A 9 13.54 3.51 6.59
CA PRO A 9 12.42 4.34 6.12
C PRO A 9 11.06 3.63 6.15
N ALA A 10 11.03 2.34 5.79
CA ALA A 10 9.84 1.50 5.86
C ALA A 10 9.21 1.39 7.26
N ASP A 11 10.01 1.39 8.33
CA ASP A 11 9.49 1.36 9.69
C ASP A 11 8.86 2.68 10.12
N ARG A 12 9.36 3.82 9.62
CA ARG A 12 8.71 5.13 9.82
C ARG A 12 7.36 5.14 9.12
N TRP A 13 7.33 4.74 7.84
CA TRP A 13 6.10 4.61 7.06
C TRP A 13 5.08 3.70 7.74
N ARG A 14 5.48 2.49 8.15
CA ARG A 14 4.62 1.54 8.86
C ARG A 14 4.01 2.14 10.13
N ALA A 15 4.81 2.83 10.94
CA ALA A 15 4.27 3.42 12.17
C ALA A 15 3.28 4.54 11.89
N GLU A 16 3.54 5.40 10.92
CA GLU A 16 2.62 6.47 10.56
C GLU A 16 1.31 5.92 9.98
N LEU A 17 1.39 4.94 9.07
CA LEU A 17 0.21 4.25 8.53
C LEU A 17 -0.59 3.53 9.62
N ARG A 18 0.07 2.84 10.57
CA ARG A 18 -0.59 2.17 11.70
C ARG A 18 -1.26 3.16 12.64
N LYS A 19 -0.64 4.31 12.91
CA LYS A 19 -1.23 5.39 13.71
C LYS A 19 -2.50 5.93 13.04
N ARG A 20 -2.45 6.20 11.73
CA ARG A 20 -3.63 6.63 10.96
C ARG A 20 -4.71 5.56 10.92
N LEU A 21 -4.34 4.29 10.81
CA LEU A 21 -5.28 3.16 10.85
C LEU A 21 -6.04 3.11 12.17
N LEU A 22 -5.37 3.39 13.29
CA LEU A 22 -6.02 3.47 14.60
C LEU A 22 -7.05 4.61 14.64
N VAL A 23 -6.72 5.78 14.11
CA VAL A 23 -7.64 6.93 14.01
C VAL A 23 -8.84 6.61 13.12
N ALA A 24 -8.62 6.02 11.94
CA ALA A 24 -9.70 5.63 11.02
C ALA A 24 -10.66 4.64 11.67
N ARG A 25 -10.14 3.61 12.38
CA ARG A 25 -10.96 2.67 13.14
C ARG A 25 -11.76 3.35 14.25
N LYS A 26 -11.15 4.26 15.01
CA LYS A 26 -11.84 5.02 16.07
C LYS A 26 -13.01 5.83 15.51
N ASN A 27 -12.82 6.42 14.34
CA ASN A 27 -13.85 7.19 13.63
C ASN A 27 -14.85 6.32 12.87
N ARG A 28 -14.73 4.99 12.92
CA ARG A 28 -15.54 4.02 12.16
C ARG A 28 -15.51 4.27 10.65
N ASP A 29 -14.40 4.82 10.15
CA ASP A 29 -14.16 5.10 8.74
C ASP A 29 -13.68 3.80 8.04
N ALA A 30 -14.65 3.03 7.55
CA ALA A 30 -14.39 1.73 6.92
C ALA A 30 -13.55 1.85 5.65
N LEU A 31 -13.79 2.89 4.85
CA LEU A 31 -13.08 3.14 3.60
C LEU A 31 -11.61 3.45 3.87
N ARG A 32 -11.30 4.45 4.71
CA ARG A 32 -9.90 4.74 5.08
C ARG A 32 -9.22 3.55 5.74
N THR A 33 -9.95 2.80 6.58
CA THR A 33 -9.41 1.59 7.21
C THR A 33 -8.98 0.55 6.18
N SER A 34 -9.80 0.31 5.16
CA SER A 34 -9.46 -0.61 4.06
C SER A 34 -8.24 -0.13 3.28
N VAL A 35 -8.24 1.14 2.86
CA VAL A 35 -7.14 1.76 2.10
C VAL A 35 -5.82 1.71 2.86
N LEU A 36 -5.80 2.08 4.14
CA LEU A 36 -4.60 2.08 4.97
C LEU A 36 -4.01 0.67 5.14
N ARG A 37 -4.86 -0.37 5.24
CA ARG A 37 -4.39 -1.76 5.27
C ARG A 37 -3.80 -2.17 3.92
N SER A 38 -4.45 -1.80 2.81
CA SER A 38 -3.93 -2.08 1.46
C SER A 38 -2.55 -1.46 1.26
N VAL A 39 -2.37 -0.19 1.65
CA VAL A 39 -1.08 0.50 1.52
C VAL A 39 0.00 -0.12 2.41
N LEU A 40 -0.34 -0.51 3.65
CA LEU A 40 0.58 -1.27 4.51
C LEU A 40 1.04 -2.57 3.84
N SER A 41 0.11 -3.35 3.29
CA SER A 41 0.44 -4.58 2.57
C SER A 41 1.29 -4.32 1.34
N ALA A 42 1.06 -3.25 0.59
CA ALA A 42 1.88 -2.90 -0.58
C ALA A 42 3.33 -2.60 -0.19
N VAL A 43 3.55 -1.87 0.92
CA VAL A 43 4.90 -1.61 1.46
C VAL A 43 5.57 -2.91 1.92
N ASP A 44 4.85 -3.75 2.67
CA ASP A 44 5.40 -5.04 3.13
C ASP A 44 5.72 -5.99 1.94
N ASN A 45 4.90 -5.98 0.88
CA ASN A 45 5.15 -6.74 -0.35
C ASN A 45 6.39 -6.22 -1.10
N ALA A 46 6.59 -4.90 -1.15
CA ALA A 46 7.75 -4.30 -1.83
C ALA A 46 9.09 -4.64 -1.15
N GLU A 47 9.08 -4.96 0.15
CA GLU A 47 10.25 -5.47 0.87
C GLU A 47 10.51 -6.97 0.63
N THR A 48 9.58 -7.70 -0.03
CA THR A 48 9.71 -9.14 -0.25
C THR A 48 10.73 -9.42 -1.37
N PRO A 49 11.84 -10.12 -1.09
CA PRO A 49 12.85 -10.43 -2.09
C PRO A 49 12.30 -11.40 -3.15
N GLY A 50 12.55 -11.11 -4.44
CA GLY A 50 12.10 -11.97 -5.54
C GLY A 50 10.57 -12.01 -5.75
N GLY A 51 9.81 -11.19 -5.03
CA GLY A 51 8.37 -11.05 -5.25
C GLY A 51 8.08 -10.45 -6.63
N PRO A 52 6.98 -10.84 -7.29
CA PRO A 52 6.59 -10.21 -8.55
C PRO A 52 6.44 -8.70 -8.31
N ILE A 53 7.07 -7.90 -9.18
CA ILE A 53 6.68 -6.50 -9.34
C ILE A 53 5.18 -6.55 -9.63
N PRO A 54 4.29 -6.00 -8.78
CA PRO A 54 2.85 -6.21 -8.96
C PRO A 54 2.43 -5.52 -10.24
N GLN A 55 2.34 -6.28 -11.34
CA GLN A 55 1.65 -5.85 -12.53
C GLN A 55 0.16 -6.06 -12.27
N ALA A 56 -0.62 -5.04 -12.62
CA ALA A 56 -2.05 -4.99 -12.44
C ALA A 56 -2.74 -6.28 -12.91
N GLY A 57 -3.48 -6.93 -12.01
CA GLY A 57 -4.47 -7.96 -12.37
C GLY A 57 -4.17 -9.42 -12.03
N ALA A 58 -3.15 -9.75 -11.24
CA ALA A 58 -2.90 -11.14 -10.87
C ALA A 58 -3.80 -11.62 -9.71
N ILE A 59 -4.92 -12.29 -10.04
CA ILE A 59 -5.60 -13.20 -9.12
C ILE A 59 -4.66 -14.40 -8.91
N ALA A 60 -3.88 -14.40 -7.83
CA ALA A 60 -3.04 -15.53 -7.48
C ALA A 60 -3.87 -16.54 -6.66
N ASP A 61 -4.44 -17.51 -7.37
CA ASP A 61 -4.89 -18.77 -6.82
C ASP A 61 -3.70 -19.73 -6.63
N SER A 62 -3.83 -20.61 -5.63
CA SER A 62 -3.08 -21.85 -5.41
C SER A 62 -1.64 -21.81 -4.85
N ALA A 63 -1.58 -22.13 -3.55
CA ALA A 63 -0.99 -23.34 -2.93
C ALA A 63 0.53 -23.64 -2.95
N ALA A 64 0.99 -23.98 -1.74
CA ALA A 64 1.99 -24.99 -1.34
C ALA A 64 3.49 -24.71 -1.58
N GLY A 65 4.27 -24.76 -0.49
CA GLY A 65 5.72 -24.87 -0.55
C GLY A 65 6.40 -24.65 0.80
N LEU A 66 6.68 -25.76 1.50
CA LEU A 66 7.42 -25.80 2.76
C LEU A 66 8.89 -25.37 2.58
N GLY A 67 9.35 -24.46 3.44
CA GLY A 67 10.74 -24.37 3.88
C GLY A 67 11.70 -23.51 3.04
N VAL A 68 12.53 -22.77 3.78
CA VAL A 68 13.88 -22.31 3.39
C VAL A 68 13.95 -21.10 2.45
N ALA A 69 13.85 -19.91 3.05
CA ALA A 69 15.01 -19.04 3.26
C ALA A 69 14.48 -17.76 3.92
N GLU A 70 15.05 -17.38 5.06
CA GLU A 70 14.91 -16.01 5.54
C GLU A 70 15.72 -15.12 4.58
N VAL A 71 15.16 -14.88 3.39
CA VAL A 71 15.75 -13.95 2.43
C VAL A 71 15.64 -12.58 3.07
N ALA A 72 16.78 -11.93 3.29
CA ALA A 72 16.82 -10.62 3.91
C ALA A 72 15.85 -9.68 3.18
N ARG A 73 14.84 -9.17 3.92
CA ARG A 73 13.88 -8.20 3.37
C ARG A 73 14.64 -7.07 2.69
N ARG A 74 14.22 -6.70 1.48
CA ARG A 74 14.80 -5.57 0.76
C ARG A 74 14.61 -4.32 1.61
N VAL A 75 15.70 -3.63 1.90
CA VAL A 75 15.64 -2.32 2.55
C VAL A 75 15.19 -1.30 1.51
N LEU A 76 14.00 -0.73 1.70
CA LEU A 76 13.48 0.32 0.84
C LEU A 76 13.92 1.70 1.34
N THR A 77 14.36 2.54 0.40
CA THR A 77 14.53 3.98 0.59
C THR A 77 13.16 4.68 0.67
N ASP A 78 13.14 5.90 1.19
CA ASP A 78 11.91 6.70 1.24
C ASP A 78 11.30 6.92 -0.15
N ASP A 79 12.14 7.19 -1.15
CA ASP A 79 11.70 7.39 -2.54
C ASP A 79 11.10 6.13 -3.17
N GLU A 80 11.67 4.95 -2.88
CA GLU A 80 11.10 3.68 -3.33
C GLU A 80 9.74 3.42 -2.69
N ILE A 81 9.57 3.74 -1.40
CA ILE A 81 8.26 3.61 -0.73
C ILE A 81 7.26 4.60 -1.35
N ARG A 82 7.66 5.85 -1.58
CA ARG A 82 6.83 6.85 -2.27
C ARG A 82 6.43 6.36 -3.66
N LEU A 83 7.32 5.70 -4.40
CA LEU A 83 7.02 5.13 -5.71
C LEU A 83 5.99 4.01 -5.63
N VAL A 84 6.11 3.10 -4.65
CA VAL A 84 5.11 2.04 -4.38
C VAL A 84 3.75 2.67 -4.11
N VAL A 85 3.68 3.70 -3.27
CA VAL A 85 2.42 4.38 -2.93
C VAL A 85 1.84 5.14 -4.13
N ARG A 86 2.68 5.78 -4.97
CA ARG A 86 2.21 6.41 -6.22
C ARG A 86 1.63 5.37 -7.18
N ARG A 87 2.28 4.21 -7.31
CA ARG A 87 1.77 3.13 -8.15
C ARG A 87 0.38 2.66 -7.71
N GLU A 88 0.15 2.55 -6.40
CA GLU A 88 -1.17 2.23 -5.84
C GLU A 88 -2.26 3.27 -6.17
N ILE A 89 -1.90 4.55 -6.36
CA ILE A 89 -2.81 5.60 -6.83
C ILE A 89 -3.12 5.36 -8.31
N ASP A 90 -2.09 5.19 -9.12
CA ASP A 90 -2.22 5.00 -10.57
C ASP A 90 -3.05 3.75 -10.91
N ASP A 91 -2.82 2.63 -10.21
CA ASP A 91 -3.55 1.39 -10.41
C ASP A 91 -5.05 1.53 -10.09
N ARG A 92 -5.40 2.29 -9.04
CA ARG A 92 -6.80 2.58 -8.71
C ARG A 92 -7.48 3.46 -9.75
N LEU A 93 -6.77 4.48 -10.22
CA LEU A 93 -7.29 5.38 -11.27
C LEU A 93 -7.46 4.64 -12.60
N GLY A 94 -6.46 3.85 -13.01
CA GLY A 94 -6.55 3.02 -14.21
C GLY A 94 -7.68 1.99 -14.13
N ALA A 95 -7.88 1.34 -12.98
CA ALA A 95 -9.02 0.45 -12.78
C ALA A 95 -10.37 1.19 -12.83
N ALA A 96 -10.42 2.42 -12.31
CA ALA A 96 -11.63 3.25 -12.38
C ALA A 96 -11.97 3.63 -13.82
N GLU A 97 -10.98 3.99 -14.63
CA GLU A 97 -11.16 4.28 -16.07
C GLU A 97 -11.71 3.07 -16.84
N GLN A 98 -11.19 1.87 -16.56
CA GLN A 98 -11.65 0.64 -17.20
C GLN A 98 -13.11 0.27 -16.84
N LEU A 99 -13.57 0.66 -15.66
CA LEU A 99 -14.88 0.31 -15.13
C LEU A 99 -15.94 1.41 -15.32
N GLU A 100 -15.57 2.60 -15.78
CA GLU A 100 -16.44 3.79 -15.79
C GLU A 100 -17.76 3.54 -16.53
N ALA A 101 -17.72 2.85 -17.66
CA ALA A 101 -18.90 2.57 -18.48
C ALA A 101 -19.80 1.44 -17.96
N VAL A 102 -19.28 0.57 -17.09
CA VAL A 102 -19.95 -0.68 -16.69
C VAL A 102 -20.32 -0.74 -15.21
N GLN A 103 -19.58 -0.05 -14.35
CA GLN A 103 -19.75 -0.04 -12.89
C GLN A 103 -19.44 1.35 -12.32
N PRO A 104 -20.36 2.32 -12.47
CA PRO A 104 -20.12 3.71 -12.07
C PRO A 104 -19.92 3.86 -10.55
N GLU A 105 -20.63 3.08 -9.73
CA GLU A 105 -20.45 3.10 -8.27
C GLU A 105 -19.06 2.61 -7.87
N ARG A 106 -18.59 1.53 -8.50
CA ARG A 106 -17.24 1.00 -8.25
C ARG A 106 -16.16 1.99 -8.70
N THR A 107 -16.40 2.68 -9.80
CA THR A 107 -15.53 3.75 -10.32
C THR A 107 -15.40 4.90 -9.33
N ILE A 108 -16.52 5.35 -8.76
CA ILE A 108 -16.53 6.39 -7.70
C ILE A 108 -15.73 5.91 -6.49
N MET A 109 -15.99 4.68 -6.01
CA MET A 109 -15.24 4.11 -4.88
C MET A 109 -13.73 4.07 -5.14
N LEU A 110 -13.28 3.59 -6.31
CA LEU A 110 -11.85 3.53 -6.66
C LEU A 110 -11.21 4.93 -6.71
N ARG A 111 -11.92 5.93 -7.24
CA ARG A 111 -11.46 7.33 -7.23
C ARG A 111 -11.40 7.89 -5.81
N ASP A 112 -12.34 7.57 -4.95
CA ASP A 112 -12.33 7.96 -3.53
C ASP A 112 -11.14 7.33 -2.78
N GLU A 113 -10.89 6.04 -3.01
CA GLU A 113 -9.72 5.35 -2.47
C GLU A 113 -8.41 6.00 -2.94
N ALA A 114 -8.27 6.29 -4.24
CA ALA A 114 -7.10 6.94 -4.81
C ALA A 114 -6.84 8.31 -4.16
N ARG A 115 -7.89 9.11 -3.91
CA ARG A 115 -7.75 10.40 -3.20
C ARG A 115 -7.29 10.21 -1.75
N ILE A 116 -7.74 9.16 -1.07
CA ILE A 116 -7.26 8.86 0.29
C ILE A 116 -5.77 8.47 0.27
N VAL A 117 -5.35 7.63 -0.68
CA VAL A 117 -3.92 7.26 -0.82
C VAL A 117 -3.06 8.49 -1.13
N ALA A 118 -3.52 9.36 -2.02
CA ALA A 118 -2.83 10.61 -2.36
C ALA A 118 -2.69 11.55 -1.15
N ALA A 119 -3.74 11.68 -0.33
CA ALA A 119 -3.68 12.47 0.91
C ALA A 119 -2.68 11.87 1.91
N ILE A 120 -2.63 10.53 2.05
CA ILE A 120 -1.63 9.88 2.89
C ILE A 120 -0.22 10.20 2.42
N LEU A 121 0.05 10.08 1.11
CA LEU A 121 1.37 10.34 0.52
C LEU A 121 1.82 11.80 0.72
N ALA A 122 0.90 12.77 0.67
CA ALA A 122 1.20 14.19 0.84
C ALA A 122 1.55 14.56 2.29
N GLU A 123 1.13 13.74 3.26
CA GLU A 123 1.24 14.03 4.69
C GLU A 123 2.34 13.22 5.40
N VAL A 124 3.20 12.49 4.68
CA VAL A 124 4.29 11.63 5.23
C VAL A 124 5.70 12.18 4.98
#